data_AF-A0AA88XQJ1-F1
#
_entry.id   AF-A0AA88XQJ1-F1
#
_cell.length_a   1.000
_cell.length_b   1.000
_cell.length_c   1.000
_cell.angle_alpha   90.00
_cell.angle_beta   90.00
_cell.angle_gamma   90.00
#
_symmetry.space_group_name_H-M   'P 1'
#
loop_
_entity.id
_entity.type
_entity.pdbx_description
1 polymer ?
#
loop_
_entity_poly.entity_id
_entity_poly.type
_entity_poly.pdbx_seq_one_letter_code
_entity_poly.pdbx_strand_id
1 'polypeptide(L)'
;MSGVIKVNTVLNILEEGKYVMSGIIKVNTVLNILEEGKYVMSGIIKVNTVLNILKRGKYVMSSVIKVNAVLNILEKGKYLMSGVIKVNTVLNILQESKDVLSGIIKVNTVLNILEEGKYVISGVIHVNTVLNIFKEIKYVISGVILVSTVLKILEKSKYVMPGIVKVNTVLNILEEGEYYAEDLRKKSVCDARGNPGEYYAEHLRGSLKTNTPQTQSQSELSKWLCDLHNDVNVKLGKPVFDCSKVNERWRDGWKDGSCG
;
A
#
# COMPACT_ATOMS: atom_id res chain seq x y z
N MET A 1 9.10 -19.66 20.04
CA MET A 1 10.50 -19.91 19.63
C MET A 1 11.36 -18.71 19.97
N SER A 2 12.43 -18.88 20.75
CA SER A 2 13.34 -17.79 21.12
C SER A 2 14.82 -18.19 20.98
N GLY A 3 15.70 -17.23 20.67
CA GLY A 3 17.16 -17.43 20.66
C GLY A 3 17.83 -17.15 19.32
N VAL A 4 18.97 -17.81 19.07
CA VAL A 4 19.70 -17.76 17.79
C VAL A 4 19.26 -18.93 16.93
N ILE A 5 18.54 -18.65 15.84
CA ILE A 5 17.82 -19.69 15.09
C ILE A 5 18.20 -19.60 13.62
N LYS A 6 18.62 -20.75 13.05
CA LYS A 6 18.91 -20.90 11.63
C LYS A 6 18.35 -22.22 11.12
N VAL A 7 17.15 -22.16 10.53
CA VAL A 7 16.45 -23.32 9.96
C VAL A 7 15.85 -22.93 8.61
N ASN A 8 15.42 -23.90 7.81
CA ASN A 8 14.82 -23.59 6.51
C ASN A 8 13.39 -23.05 6.65
N THR A 9 12.55 -23.76 7.41
CA THR A 9 11.13 -23.43 7.57
C THR A 9 10.77 -23.42 9.05
N VAL A 10 9.94 -22.47 9.45
CA VAL A 10 9.29 -22.44 10.76
C VAL A 10 7.78 -22.42 10.54
N LEU A 11 7.08 -23.33 11.22
CA LEU A 11 5.62 -23.38 11.27
C LEU A 11 5.19 -23.20 12.72
N ASN A 12 4.41 -22.14 13.00
CA ASN A 12 3.79 -21.91 14.28
C ASN A 12 2.27 -21.96 14.10
N ILE A 13 1.63 -22.97 14.68
CA ILE A 13 0.17 -23.09 14.78
C ILE A 13 -0.15 -23.04 16.27
N LEU A 14 -0.70 -21.92 16.73
CA LEU A 14 -0.90 -21.66 18.16
C LEU A 14 -2.27 -21.02 18.37
N GLU A 15 -2.94 -21.35 19.46
CA GLU A 15 -4.12 -20.59 19.87
C GLU A 15 -3.68 -19.20 20.35
N GLU A 16 -2.77 -19.14 21.33
CA GLU A 16 -2.24 -17.88 21.85
C GLU A 16 -0.71 -17.84 21.86
N GLY A 17 -0.13 -16.66 21.64
CA GLY A 17 1.31 -16.45 21.66
C GLY A 17 1.75 -15.08 22.16
N LYS A 18 2.38 -15.02 23.34
CA LYS A 18 2.99 -13.77 23.84
C LYS A 18 4.23 -13.37 23.02
N TYR A 19 5.11 -14.33 22.76
CA TYR A 19 6.32 -14.19 21.93
C TYR A 19 6.45 -15.41 21.02
N VAL A 20 5.90 -15.33 19.81
CA VAL A 20 5.85 -16.48 18.88
C VAL A 20 7.24 -16.76 18.32
N MET A 21 7.89 -15.75 17.77
CA MET A 21 9.26 -15.85 17.25
C MET A 21 10.09 -14.65 17.68
N SER A 22 11.12 -14.89 18.52
CA SER A 22 11.98 -13.82 19.03
C SER A 22 13.48 -14.13 19.09
N GLY A 23 14.33 -13.11 18.95
CA GLY A 23 15.79 -13.25 18.99
C GLY A 23 16.48 -12.95 17.65
N ILE A 24 17.59 -13.64 17.37
CA ILE A 24 18.39 -13.47 16.14
C ILE A 24 18.08 -14.63 15.20
N ILE A 25 17.25 -14.38 14.20
CA ILE A 25 16.62 -15.45 13.41
C ILE A 25 16.94 -15.27 11.93
N LYS A 26 17.41 -16.35 11.30
CA LYS A 26 17.60 -16.43 9.85
C LYS A 26 16.90 -17.67 9.30
N VAL A 27 15.78 -17.47 8.59
CA VAL A 27 14.92 -18.56 8.09
C VAL A 27 14.57 -18.30 6.62
N ASN A 28 14.27 -19.32 5.84
CA ASN A 28 13.75 -19.11 4.48
C ASN A 28 12.26 -18.77 4.52
N THR A 29 11.45 -19.65 5.11
CA THR A 29 9.98 -19.48 5.17
C THR A 29 9.47 -19.53 6.61
N VAL A 30 8.60 -18.58 6.96
CA VAL A 30 7.87 -18.58 8.24
C VAL A 30 6.38 -18.58 7.95
N LEU A 31 5.65 -19.53 8.55
CA LEU A 31 4.20 -19.56 8.58
C LEU A 31 3.72 -19.46 10.03
N ASN A 32 2.95 -18.42 10.31
CA ASN A 32 2.32 -18.17 11.60
C ASN A 32 0.80 -18.23 11.40
N ILE A 33 0.15 -19.21 12.04
CA ILE A 33 -1.30 -19.34 12.11
C ILE A 33 -1.70 -19.21 13.58
N LEU A 34 -2.37 -18.12 13.95
CA LEU A 34 -2.71 -17.83 15.34
C LEU A 34 -4.14 -17.32 15.54
N GLU A 35 -4.77 -17.68 16.66
CA GLU A 35 -5.94 -16.95 17.13
C GLU A 35 -5.49 -15.60 17.73
N GLU A 36 -4.57 -15.59 18.71
CA GLU A 36 -4.07 -14.34 19.32
C GLU A 36 -2.52 -14.27 19.42
N GLY A 37 -1.93 -13.18 18.93
CA GLY A 37 -0.50 -12.93 18.98
C GLY A 37 -0.14 -11.55 19.54
N LYS A 38 0.62 -11.49 20.64
CA LYS A 38 1.11 -10.21 21.18
C LYS A 38 2.34 -9.70 20.43
N TYR A 39 3.39 -10.53 20.34
CA TYR A 39 4.60 -10.27 19.56
C TYR A 39 4.85 -11.49 18.66
N VAL A 40 4.45 -11.41 17.40
CA VAL A 40 4.51 -12.56 16.48
C VAL A 40 5.94 -12.74 15.98
N MET A 41 6.52 -11.71 15.39
CA MET A 41 7.92 -11.65 14.99
C MET A 41 8.59 -10.44 15.63
N SER A 42 9.49 -10.67 16.58
CA SER A 42 10.21 -9.58 17.26
C SER A 42 11.67 -9.92 17.53
N GLY A 43 12.59 -9.17 16.93
CA GLY A 43 14.02 -9.37 17.14
C GLY A 43 14.86 -8.82 15.99
N ILE A 44 16.01 -9.44 15.75
CA ILE A 44 16.84 -9.21 14.55
C ILE A 44 16.57 -10.37 13.59
N ILE A 45 15.66 -10.16 12.66
CA ILE A 45 15.07 -11.24 11.87
C ILE A 45 15.34 -11.04 10.38
N LYS A 46 15.89 -12.06 9.71
CA LYS A 46 16.01 -12.13 8.26
C LYS A 46 15.24 -13.34 7.72
N VAL A 47 14.20 -13.08 6.94
CA VAL A 47 13.37 -14.14 6.32
C VAL A 47 13.24 -13.90 4.82
N ASN A 48 13.06 -14.94 4.01
CA ASN A 48 12.70 -14.73 2.60
C ASN A 48 11.18 -14.49 2.50
N THR A 49 10.36 -15.45 2.93
CA THR A 49 8.90 -15.38 2.85
C THR A 49 8.26 -15.52 4.23
N VAL A 50 7.34 -14.61 4.55
CA VAL A 50 6.52 -14.68 5.77
C VAL A 50 5.05 -14.73 5.38
N LEU A 51 4.32 -15.68 5.94
CA LEU A 51 2.87 -15.72 5.91
C LEU A 51 2.35 -15.66 7.36
N ASN A 52 1.56 -14.64 7.63
CA ASN A 52 0.90 -14.40 8.90
C ASN A 52 -0.62 -14.50 8.68
N ILE A 53 -1.25 -15.50 9.27
CA ILE A 53 -2.71 -15.65 9.33
C ILE A 53 -3.08 -15.53 10.80
N LEU A 54 -3.69 -14.40 11.20
CA LEU A 54 -4.05 -14.17 12.60
C LEU A 54 -5.45 -13.66 12.75
N LYS A 55 -6.16 -14.14 13.77
CA LYS A 55 -7.41 -13.48 14.18
C LYS A 55 -7.10 -12.15 14.87
N ARG A 56 -6.18 -12.13 15.84
CA ARG A 56 -5.77 -10.90 16.54
C ARG A 56 -4.25 -10.77 16.67
N GLY A 57 -3.72 -9.62 16.28
CA GLY A 57 -2.28 -9.32 16.34
C GLY A 57 -1.98 -7.95 16.96
N LYS A 58 -1.26 -7.89 18.08
CA LYS A 58 -0.85 -6.60 18.66
C LYS A 58 0.39 -6.02 17.97
N TYR A 59 1.46 -6.80 17.88
CA TYR A 59 2.70 -6.46 17.18
C TYR A 59 3.08 -7.64 16.28
N VAL A 60 2.71 -7.58 15.00
CA VAL A 60 2.91 -8.72 14.09
C VAL A 60 4.37 -8.80 13.66
N MET A 61 4.92 -7.72 13.10
CA MET A 61 6.34 -7.61 12.77
C MET A 61 6.92 -6.40 13.46
N SER A 62 7.83 -6.61 14.41
CA SER A 62 8.41 -5.53 15.20
C SER A 62 9.91 -5.65 15.41
N SER A 63 10.56 -4.53 15.73
CA SER A 63 12.02 -4.41 15.90
C SER A 63 12.78 -4.33 14.56
N VAL A 64 13.88 -5.08 14.37
CA VAL A 64 14.77 -4.97 13.20
C VAL A 64 14.55 -6.17 12.27
N ILE A 65 13.80 -5.96 11.20
CA ILE A 65 13.36 -7.05 10.34
C ILE A 65 13.68 -6.79 8.87
N LYS A 66 14.25 -7.78 8.21
CA LYS A 66 14.43 -7.81 6.75
C LYS A 66 13.68 -9.01 6.16
N VAL A 67 12.71 -8.74 5.29
CA VAL A 67 11.97 -9.79 4.56
C VAL A 67 11.98 -9.52 3.06
N ASN A 68 11.91 -10.55 2.22
CA ASN A 68 11.66 -10.35 0.80
C ASN A 68 10.15 -10.17 0.55
N ALA A 69 9.34 -11.17 0.87
CA ALA A 69 7.88 -11.14 0.69
C ALA A 69 7.14 -11.39 2.00
N VAL A 70 6.13 -10.57 2.28
CA VAL A 70 5.23 -10.74 3.43
C VAL A 70 3.79 -10.76 2.95
N LEU A 71 3.03 -11.76 3.38
CA LEU A 71 1.57 -11.77 3.32
C LEU A 71 1.02 -11.78 4.75
N ASN A 72 0.18 -10.78 5.04
CA ASN A 72 -0.56 -10.67 6.29
C ASN A 72 -2.06 -10.78 6.00
N ILE A 73 -2.72 -11.75 6.64
CA ILE A 73 -4.18 -11.91 6.65
C ILE A 73 -4.62 -11.77 8.11
N LEU A 74 -5.31 -10.68 8.46
CA LEU A 74 -5.71 -10.41 9.84
C LEU A 74 -7.16 -9.92 9.99
N GLU A 75 -7.85 -10.42 11.02
CA GLU A 75 -9.14 -9.87 11.44
C GLU A 75 -8.94 -8.55 12.22
N LYS A 76 -8.10 -8.55 13.28
CA LYS A 76 -7.82 -7.35 14.08
C LYS A 76 -6.33 -7.14 14.36
N GLY A 77 -5.79 -6.01 13.90
CA GLY A 77 -4.40 -5.61 14.09
C GLY A 77 -4.25 -4.31 14.90
N LYS A 78 -3.28 -4.26 15.82
CA LYS A 78 -2.87 -2.96 16.42
C LYS A 78 -1.70 -2.34 15.69
N TYR A 79 -0.59 -3.06 15.57
CA TYR A 79 0.61 -2.65 14.84
C TYR A 79 1.06 -3.81 13.95
N LEU A 80 0.83 -3.67 12.64
CA LEU A 80 1.19 -4.74 11.70
C LEU A 80 2.70 -4.76 11.47
N MET A 81 3.28 -3.63 11.06
CA MET A 81 4.72 -3.44 10.94
C MET A 81 5.15 -2.23 11.78
N SER A 82 5.92 -2.48 12.84
CA SER A 82 6.41 -1.45 13.75
C SER A 82 7.88 -1.61 14.15
N GLY A 83 8.76 -0.80 13.56
CA GLY A 83 10.19 -0.85 13.86
C GLY A 83 11.08 -0.32 12.74
N VAL A 84 12.27 -0.90 12.62
CA VAL A 84 13.22 -0.66 11.52
C VAL A 84 13.11 -1.83 10.54
N ILE A 85 12.26 -1.68 9.53
CA ILE A 85 11.82 -2.80 8.70
C ILE A 85 12.16 -2.53 7.23
N LYS A 86 12.79 -3.51 6.57
CA LYS A 86 12.99 -3.51 5.11
C LYS A 86 12.26 -4.69 4.49
N VAL A 87 11.32 -4.41 3.60
CA VAL A 87 10.61 -5.44 2.82
C VAL A 87 10.70 -5.14 1.33
N ASN A 88 10.73 -6.16 0.48
CA ASN A 88 10.53 -5.93 -0.95
C ASN A 88 9.03 -5.80 -1.25
N THR A 89 8.25 -6.84 -1.01
CA THR A 89 6.81 -6.86 -1.29
C THR A 89 6.00 -7.15 -0.03
N VAL A 90 4.97 -6.34 0.23
CA VAL A 90 4.01 -6.54 1.31
C VAL A 90 2.61 -6.61 0.72
N LEU A 91 1.89 -7.68 1.05
CA LEU A 91 0.45 -7.80 0.83
C LEU A 91 -0.25 -7.89 2.18
N ASN A 92 -1.17 -6.97 2.42
CA ASN A 92 -1.98 -6.94 3.63
C ASN A 92 -3.46 -7.08 3.24
N ILE A 93 -4.12 -8.08 3.81
CA ILE A 93 -5.57 -8.29 3.74
C ILE A 93 -6.06 -8.22 5.18
N LEU A 94 -6.71 -7.11 5.53
CA LEU A 94 -6.99 -6.74 6.91
C LEU A 94 -8.46 -6.34 7.04
N GLN A 95 -9.15 -6.82 8.07
CA GLN A 95 -10.48 -6.32 8.40
C GLN A 95 -10.36 -5.02 9.21
N GLU A 96 -9.75 -5.07 10.38
CA GLU A 96 -9.49 -3.88 11.21
C GLU A 96 -8.00 -3.71 11.52
N SER A 97 -7.46 -2.49 11.37
CA SER A 97 -6.10 -2.19 11.81
C SER A 97 -5.90 -0.76 12.31
N LYS A 98 -5.31 -0.62 13.51
CA LYS A 98 -4.97 0.72 14.02
C LYS A 98 -3.80 1.34 13.26
N ASP A 99 -2.68 0.62 13.14
CA ASP A 99 -1.45 1.09 12.49
C ASP A 99 -0.90 -0.03 11.58
N VAL A 100 -0.90 0.20 10.26
CA VAL A 100 -0.39 -0.80 9.28
C VAL A 100 1.13 -0.71 9.17
N LEU A 101 1.66 0.41 8.68
CA LEU A 101 3.10 0.69 8.62
C LEU A 101 3.42 1.85 9.56
N SER A 102 4.20 1.57 10.60
CA SER A 102 4.62 2.57 11.58
C SER A 102 6.11 2.47 11.91
N GLY A 103 6.86 3.57 11.89
CA GLY A 103 8.28 3.57 12.26
C GLY A 103 9.22 3.97 11.12
N ILE A 104 10.38 3.30 11.03
CA ILE A 104 11.41 3.54 9.98
C ILE A 104 11.36 2.38 9.00
N ILE A 105 10.55 2.52 7.95
CA ILE A 105 10.21 1.41 7.06
C ILE A 105 10.62 1.73 5.63
N LYS A 106 11.29 0.78 4.96
CA LYS A 106 11.53 0.81 3.51
C LYS A 106 10.83 -0.36 2.86
N VAL A 107 9.89 -0.07 1.96
CA VAL A 107 9.21 -1.08 1.14
C VAL A 107 9.36 -0.77 -0.35
N ASN A 108 9.51 -1.77 -1.20
CA ASN A 108 9.41 -1.54 -2.64
C ASN A 108 7.92 -1.44 -3.04
N THR A 109 7.15 -2.51 -2.83
CA THR A 109 5.73 -2.55 -3.18
C THR A 109 4.87 -2.90 -1.97
N VAL A 110 3.83 -2.12 -1.72
CA VAL A 110 2.81 -2.41 -0.71
C VAL A 110 1.45 -2.46 -1.40
N LEU A 111 0.72 -3.56 -1.20
CA LEU A 111 -0.71 -3.66 -1.50
C LEU A 111 -1.47 -3.83 -0.19
N ASN A 112 -2.40 -2.92 0.09
CA ASN A 112 -3.29 -3.02 1.24
C ASN A 112 -4.75 -3.16 0.77
N ILE A 113 -5.43 -4.16 1.30
CA ILE A 113 -6.88 -4.27 1.33
C ILE A 113 -7.25 -4.17 2.81
N LEU A 114 -7.90 -3.07 3.19
CA LEU A 114 -8.24 -2.78 4.59
C LEU A 114 -9.66 -2.21 4.68
N GLU A 115 -10.53 -2.86 5.46
CA GLU A 115 -11.89 -2.35 5.66
C GLU A 115 -11.87 -1.14 6.60
N GLU A 116 -11.39 -1.28 7.82
CA GLU A 116 -11.40 -0.19 8.81
C GLU A 116 -10.02 0.07 9.41
N GLY A 117 -9.63 1.34 9.51
CA GLY A 117 -8.34 1.64 10.14
C GLY A 117 -8.07 3.08 10.50
N LYS A 118 -7.08 3.27 11.36
CA LYS A 118 -6.70 4.60 11.85
C LYS A 118 -5.55 5.21 11.05
N TYR A 119 -4.42 4.51 10.95
CA TYR A 119 -3.22 4.95 10.23
C TYR A 119 -2.73 3.84 9.31
N VAL A 120 -2.62 4.11 8.01
CA VAL A 120 -2.03 3.14 7.07
C VAL A 120 -0.52 3.31 7.02
N ILE A 121 -0.04 4.52 6.77
CA ILE A 121 1.40 4.82 6.72
C ILE A 121 1.69 5.96 7.70
N SER A 122 2.47 5.69 8.74
CA SER A 122 2.88 6.67 9.75
C SER A 122 4.38 6.59 10.09
N GLY A 123 5.08 7.73 10.16
CA GLY A 123 6.49 7.79 10.58
C GLY A 123 7.45 8.23 9.47
N VAL A 124 8.61 7.58 9.37
CA VAL A 124 9.66 7.86 8.37
C VAL A 124 9.70 6.69 7.39
N ILE A 125 8.92 6.77 6.32
CA ILE A 125 8.68 5.63 5.43
C ILE A 125 9.02 5.98 3.98
N HIS A 126 9.78 5.10 3.34
CA HIS A 126 10.01 5.09 1.90
C HIS A 126 9.22 3.94 1.29
N VAL A 127 8.32 4.22 0.36
CA VAL A 127 7.69 3.19 -0.49
C VAL A 127 7.88 3.54 -1.96
N ASN A 128 8.19 2.58 -2.83
CA ASN A 128 8.20 2.87 -4.26
C ASN A 128 6.76 2.89 -4.80
N THR A 129 6.02 1.80 -4.62
CA THR A 129 4.66 1.65 -5.13
C THR A 129 3.70 1.28 -4.00
N VAL A 130 2.64 2.06 -3.84
CA VAL A 130 1.54 1.79 -2.91
C VAL A 130 0.25 1.60 -3.69
N LEU A 131 -0.37 0.44 -3.55
CA LEU A 131 -1.74 0.17 -4.01
C LEU A 131 -2.61 -0.04 -2.78
N ASN A 132 -3.72 0.69 -2.71
CA ASN A 132 -4.63 0.61 -1.57
C ASN A 132 -6.06 0.46 -2.04
N ILE A 133 -6.80 -0.45 -1.40
CA ILE A 133 -8.24 -0.61 -1.50
C ILE A 133 -8.78 -0.50 -0.08
N PHE A 134 -9.48 0.61 0.19
CA PHE A 134 -9.88 1.00 1.53
C PHE A 134 -11.36 1.34 1.61
N LYS A 135 -12.00 0.94 2.71
CA LYS A 135 -13.36 1.36 3.03
C LYS A 135 -13.32 2.62 3.91
N GLU A 136 -13.01 2.49 5.20
CA GLU A 136 -13.02 3.60 6.16
C GLU A 136 -11.67 3.78 6.85
N ILE A 137 -10.91 4.81 6.45
CA ILE A 137 -9.57 5.08 6.99
C ILE A 137 -9.45 6.50 7.53
N LYS A 138 -9.08 6.66 8.80
CA LYS A 138 -8.93 8.01 9.36
C LYS A 138 -7.75 8.79 8.77
N TYR A 139 -6.58 8.16 8.64
CA TYR A 139 -5.34 8.76 8.14
C TYR A 139 -4.62 7.80 7.19
N VAL A 140 -4.51 8.14 5.91
CA VAL A 140 -3.86 7.23 4.95
C VAL A 140 -2.34 7.38 4.99
N ILE A 141 -1.79 8.59 4.84
CA ILE A 141 -0.34 8.84 4.88
C ILE A 141 -0.06 9.98 5.84
N SER A 142 0.75 9.75 6.87
CA SER A 142 1.13 10.78 7.83
C SER A 142 2.59 10.68 8.25
N GLY A 143 3.25 11.82 8.45
CA GLY A 143 4.67 11.89 8.83
C GLY A 143 5.59 12.35 7.69
N VAL A 144 6.81 11.83 7.66
CA VAL A 144 7.84 12.14 6.63
C VAL A 144 7.92 10.97 5.66
N ILE A 145 7.23 11.09 4.53
CA ILE A 145 6.97 9.95 3.66
C ILE A 145 7.42 10.27 2.24
N LEU A 146 8.21 9.36 1.65
CA LEU A 146 8.55 9.39 0.23
C LEU A 146 7.84 8.24 -0.47
N VAL A 147 6.95 8.57 -1.41
CA VAL A 147 6.32 7.57 -2.28
C VAL A 147 6.59 7.90 -3.75
N SER A 148 6.92 6.92 -4.59
CA SER A 148 7.02 7.20 -6.04
C SER A 148 5.64 7.18 -6.67
N THR A 149 4.91 6.07 -6.51
CA THR A 149 3.60 5.85 -7.12
C THR A 149 2.58 5.48 -6.06
N VAL A 150 1.46 6.19 -6.06
CA VAL A 150 0.31 5.96 -5.19
C VAL A 150 -0.91 5.70 -6.07
N LEU A 151 -1.49 4.50 -5.95
CA LEU A 151 -2.81 4.18 -6.46
C LEU A 151 -3.73 3.91 -5.26
N LYS A 152 -4.81 4.66 -5.13
CA LYS A 152 -5.77 4.51 -4.03
C LYS A 152 -7.18 4.39 -4.57
N ILE A 153 -7.89 3.35 -4.15
CA ILE A 153 -9.35 3.25 -4.16
C ILE A 153 -9.78 3.39 -2.69
N LEU A 154 -10.54 4.43 -2.37
CA LEU A 154 -10.89 4.75 -0.99
C LEU A 154 -12.32 5.28 -0.94
N GLU A 155 -13.16 4.63 -0.15
CA GLU A 155 -14.56 5.06 0.06
C GLU A 155 -14.60 6.31 0.94
N LYS A 156 -14.08 6.22 2.17
CA LYS A 156 -14.10 7.32 3.15
C LYS A 156 -12.78 7.52 3.86
N SER A 157 -12.32 8.78 3.90
CA SER A 157 -11.20 9.16 4.77
C SER A 157 -11.29 10.55 5.33
N LYS A 158 -10.85 10.71 6.59
CA LYS A 158 -10.73 12.03 7.20
C LYS A 158 -9.53 12.80 6.67
N TYR A 159 -8.38 12.13 6.44
CA TYR A 159 -7.16 12.76 5.95
C TYR A 159 -6.32 11.82 5.08
N VAL A 160 -6.04 12.21 3.84
CA VAL A 160 -5.36 11.33 2.87
C VAL A 160 -3.83 11.48 2.87
N MET A 161 -3.27 12.67 3.15
CA MET A 161 -1.82 12.91 3.21
C MET A 161 -1.36 14.02 4.19
N PRO A 162 -1.76 14.01 5.48
CA PRO A 162 -1.29 15.03 6.43
C PRO A 162 0.17 14.83 6.83
N GLY A 163 1.07 15.74 6.42
CA GLY A 163 2.48 15.75 6.82
C GLY A 163 3.41 16.17 5.68
N ILE A 164 4.70 15.89 5.84
CA ILE A 164 5.71 16.14 4.80
C ILE A 164 5.75 14.92 3.88
N VAL A 165 4.92 14.94 2.84
CA VAL A 165 4.78 13.83 1.89
C VAL A 165 5.28 14.25 0.52
N LYS A 166 6.30 13.56 -0.01
CA LYS A 166 6.74 13.71 -1.40
C LYS A 166 6.20 12.56 -2.22
N VAL A 167 5.38 12.86 -3.23
CA VAL A 167 4.86 11.87 -4.19
C VAL A 167 5.14 12.29 -5.62
N ASN A 168 5.59 11.36 -6.47
CA ASN A 168 5.79 11.64 -7.89
C ASN A 168 4.51 11.44 -8.71
N THR A 169 3.75 10.37 -8.44
CA THR A 169 2.53 10.01 -9.16
C THR A 169 1.44 9.60 -8.19
N VAL A 170 0.27 10.23 -8.31
CA VAL A 170 -0.92 9.92 -7.51
C VAL A 170 -2.09 9.69 -8.45
N LEU A 171 -2.73 8.52 -8.34
CA LEU A 171 -4.04 8.24 -8.89
C LEU A 171 -4.96 7.86 -7.72
N ASN A 172 -5.94 8.73 -7.43
CA ASN A 172 -6.91 8.51 -6.35
C ASN A 172 -8.31 8.40 -6.95
N ILE A 173 -9.02 7.36 -6.54
CA ILE A 173 -10.46 7.18 -6.74
C ILE A 173 -11.07 7.32 -5.34
N LEU A 174 -11.70 8.48 -5.07
CA LEU A 174 -12.29 8.85 -3.78
C LEU A 174 -13.81 8.96 -3.91
N GLU A 175 -14.57 8.34 -3.01
CA GLU A 175 -16.01 8.61 -2.90
C GLU A 175 -16.28 9.84 -2.04
N GLU A 176 -15.70 9.93 -0.83
CA GLU A 176 -15.80 11.09 0.08
C GLU A 176 -14.51 11.30 0.92
N GLY A 177 -14.03 12.55 1.07
CA GLY A 177 -12.93 12.90 1.97
C GLY A 177 -12.26 14.27 1.71
N GLU A 178 -11.66 14.85 2.75
CA GLU A 178 -10.91 16.12 2.63
C GLU A 178 -9.43 15.89 2.27
N TYR A 179 -8.98 16.48 1.16
CA TYR A 179 -7.60 16.39 0.69
C TYR A 179 -6.80 17.62 1.12
N TYR A 180 -5.81 17.43 1.98
CA TYR A 180 -4.83 18.47 2.32
C TYR A 180 -3.47 18.02 1.79
N ALA A 181 -2.97 18.69 0.76
CA ALA A 181 -1.59 18.57 0.30
C ALA A 181 -0.98 19.97 0.29
N GLU A 182 -0.19 20.29 1.30
CA GLU A 182 0.70 21.46 1.25
C GLU A 182 1.87 21.13 0.32
N ASP A 183 2.00 21.95 -0.72
CA ASP A 183 3.11 22.04 -1.68
C ASP A 183 3.11 21.06 -2.87
N LEU A 184 2.16 21.26 -3.79
CA LEU A 184 2.38 21.00 -5.22
C LEU A 184 2.55 22.35 -5.93
N ARG A 185 3.79 22.83 -6.06
CA ARG A 185 4.08 24.05 -6.85
C ARG A 185 3.68 23.86 -8.31
N LYS A 186 2.74 24.72 -8.70
CA LYS A 186 2.45 25.31 -10.03
C LYS A 186 1.59 24.50 -11.03
N LYS A 187 0.40 25.08 -11.21
CA LYS A 187 -0.46 25.18 -12.41
C LYS A 187 -1.20 23.91 -12.87
N SER A 188 -2.43 23.79 -12.41
CA SER A 188 -3.56 23.47 -13.28
C SER A 188 -4.81 24.23 -12.81
N VAL A 189 -4.98 25.42 -13.39
CA VAL A 189 -6.22 26.19 -13.59
C VAL A 189 -7.25 26.17 -12.46
N CYS A 190 -7.20 27.19 -11.59
CA CYS A 190 -8.38 27.66 -10.86
C CYS A 190 -8.85 28.95 -11.52
N ASP A 191 -9.96 28.89 -12.25
CA ASP A 191 -10.77 30.07 -12.57
C ASP A 191 -12.12 29.92 -11.87
N ALA A 192 -12.66 31.05 -11.42
CA ALA A 192 -13.72 31.18 -10.46
C ALA A 192 -15.09 30.75 -11.02
N ARG A 193 -15.55 29.54 -10.67
CA ARG A 193 -16.93 29.10 -10.39
C ARG A 193 -17.03 27.57 -10.49
N GLY A 194 -17.29 26.89 -9.37
CA GLY A 194 -17.52 25.44 -9.30
C GLY A 194 -16.25 24.61 -9.09
N ASN A 195 -16.29 23.67 -8.15
CA ASN A 195 -15.15 22.80 -7.83
C ASN A 195 -14.93 21.78 -8.97
N PRO A 196 -13.83 21.84 -9.75
CA PRO A 196 -13.65 21.01 -10.93
C PRO A 196 -13.66 19.51 -10.60
N GLY A 197 -13.18 19.13 -9.41
CA GLY A 197 -13.08 17.73 -8.99
C GLY A 197 -14.42 17.00 -8.89
N GLU A 198 -15.49 17.71 -8.58
CA GLU A 198 -16.83 17.13 -8.40
C GLU A 198 -17.44 16.71 -9.74
N TYR A 199 -17.31 17.57 -10.76
CA TYR A 199 -17.74 17.29 -12.13
C TYR A 199 -16.98 16.10 -12.76
N TYR A 200 -15.66 16.03 -12.56
CA TYR A 200 -14.85 14.92 -13.09
C TYR A 200 -15.12 13.61 -12.34
N ALA A 201 -15.38 13.67 -11.04
CA ALA A 201 -15.71 12.49 -10.23
C ALA A 201 -17.06 11.88 -10.64
N GLU A 202 -18.10 12.69 -10.83
CA GLU A 202 -19.40 12.21 -11.33
C GLU A 202 -19.28 11.55 -12.70
N HIS A 203 -18.50 12.16 -13.60
CA HIS A 203 -18.29 11.58 -14.91
C HIS A 203 -17.52 10.25 -14.84
N LEU A 204 -16.47 10.15 -14.02
CA LEU A 204 -15.71 8.92 -13.85
C LEU A 204 -16.59 7.82 -13.24
N ARG A 205 -17.43 8.15 -12.25
CA ARG A 205 -18.43 7.23 -11.67
C ARG A 205 -19.39 6.70 -12.73
N GLY A 206 -19.85 7.57 -13.65
CA GLY A 206 -20.64 7.15 -14.81
C GLY A 206 -19.90 6.17 -15.70
N SER A 207 -18.65 6.46 -16.05
CA SER A 207 -17.81 5.57 -16.86
C SER A 207 -17.54 4.23 -16.19
N LEU A 208 -17.30 4.17 -14.88
CA LEU A 208 -16.98 2.92 -14.18
C LEU A 208 -18.19 1.95 -14.08
N LYS A 209 -19.43 2.46 -14.14
CA LYS A 209 -20.63 1.61 -14.22
C LYS A 209 -20.71 0.82 -15.51
N THR A 210 -20.17 1.35 -16.60
CA THR A 210 -20.21 0.74 -17.93
C THR A 210 -18.86 0.16 -18.36
N ASN A 211 -17.76 0.58 -17.72
CA ASN A 211 -16.39 0.18 -18.00
C ASN A 211 -15.73 -0.41 -16.75
N THR A 212 -16.07 -1.66 -16.44
CA THR A 212 -15.60 -2.37 -15.24
C THR A 212 -14.10 -2.75 -15.33
N PRO A 213 -13.36 -2.71 -14.21
CA PRO A 213 -11.94 -3.07 -14.18
C PRO A 213 -11.66 -4.48 -14.69
N GLN A 214 -10.80 -4.59 -15.69
CA GLN A 214 -10.28 -5.87 -16.18
C GLN A 214 -9.04 -6.24 -15.37
N THR A 215 -9.16 -7.24 -14.48
CA THR A 215 -8.14 -7.57 -13.46
C THR A 215 -7.55 -8.97 -13.64
N GLN A 216 -7.89 -9.66 -14.72
CA GLN A 216 -7.55 -11.07 -14.93
C GLN A 216 -6.07 -11.27 -15.30
N SER A 217 -5.39 -10.22 -15.79
CA SER A 217 -3.95 -10.21 -16.02
C SER A 217 -3.35 -8.81 -15.86
N GLN A 218 -2.02 -8.75 -15.67
CA GLN A 218 -1.31 -7.46 -15.61
C GLN A 218 -1.49 -6.64 -16.90
N SER A 219 -1.52 -7.30 -18.05
CA SER A 219 -1.67 -6.65 -19.36
C SER A 219 -3.06 -6.04 -19.49
N GLU A 220 -4.10 -6.79 -19.14
CA GLU A 220 -5.49 -6.30 -19.18
C GLU A 220 -5.72 -5.15 -18.21
N LEU A 221 -5.18 -5.24 -16.98
CA LEU A 221 -5.31 -4.15 -16.01
C LEU A 221 -4.57 -2.89 -16.47
N SER A 222 -3.37 -3.03 -17.03
CA SER A 222 -2.59 -1.90 -17.51
C SER A 222 -3.25 -1.23 -18.73
N LYS A 223 -3.81 -2.04 -19.63
CA LYS A 223 -4.58 -1.58 -20.79
C LYS A 223 -5.83 -0.84 -20.34
N TRP A 224 -6.62 -1.43 -19.43
CA TRP A 224 -7.84 -0.85 -18.90
C TRP A 224 -7.59 0.50 -18.19
N LEU A 225 -6.55 0.57 -17.34
CA LEU A 225 -6.16 1.83 -16.68
C LEU A 225 -5.75 2.91 -17.68
N CYS A 226 -5.06 2.53 -18.75
CA CYS A 226 -4.67 3.46 -19.80
C CYS A 226 -5.88 4.00 -20.58
N ASP A 227 -6.82 3.13 -20.94
CA ASP A 227 -8.04 3.52 -21.65
C ASP A 227 -8.89 4.46 -20.79
N LEU A 228 -9.03 4.14 -19.49
CA LEU A 228 -9.71 5.02 -18.53
C LEU A 228 -9.03 6.39 -18.41
N HIS A 229 -7.69 6.44 -18.42
CA HIS A 229 -6.94 7.69 -18.40
C HIS A 229 -7.16 8.50 -19.69
N ASN A 230 -7.27 7.82 -20.83
CA ASN A 230 -7.53 8.47 -22.11
C ASN A 230 -8.94 9.05 -22.21
N ASP A 231 -9.94 8.41 -21.61
CA ASP A 231 -11.29 8.98 -21.51
C ASP A 231 -11.28 10.34 -20.77
N VAL A 232 -10.40 10.49 -19.77
CA VAL A 232 -10.18 11.77 -19.09
C VAL A 232 -9.42 12.74 -19.99
N ASN A 233 -8.38 12.28 -20.70
CA ASN A 233 -7.62 13.12 -21.64
C ASN A 233 -8.52 13.76 -22.71
N VAL A 234 -9.37 12.96 -23.36
CA VAL A 234 -10.28 13.44 -24.42
C VAL A 234 -11.20 14.55 -23.88
N LYS A 235 -11.76 14.38 -22.69
CA LYS A 235 -12.65 15.38 -22.06
C LYS A 235 -11.93 16.66 -21.67
N LEU A 236 -10.65 16.57 -21.35
CA LEU A 236 -9.80 17.71 -21.03
C LEU A 236 -9.14 18.33 -22.27
N GLY A 237 -9.44 17.84 -23.47
CA GLY A 237 -8.79 18.28 -24.72
C GLY A 237 -7.29 17.97 -24.77
N LYS A 238 -6.84 16.97 -24.00
CA LYS A 238 -5.45 16.50 -23.98
C LYS A 238 -5.23 15.42 -25.05
N PRO A 239 -4.00 15.26 -25.56
CA PRO A 239 -3.66 14.17 -26.47
C PRO A 239 -3.95 12.81 -25.85
N VAL A 240 -4.45 11.88 -26.67
CA VAL A 240 -4.61 10.47 -26.30
C VAL A 240 -3.23 9.83 -26.20
N PHE A 241 -2.97 9.13 -25.09
CA PHE A 241 -1.77 8.35 -24.90
C PHE A 241 -1.89 7.00 -25.61
N ASP A 242 -0.84 6.57 -26.30
CA ASP A 242 -0.80 5.26 -26.96
C ASP A 242 -0.67 4.13 -25.93
N CYS A 243 -1.78 3.44 -25.66
CA CYS A 243 -1.83 2.38 -24.66
C CYS A 243 -0.96 1.15 -24.98
N SER A 244 -0.48 0.99 -26.22
CA SER A 244 0.53 -0.04 -26.52
C SER A 244 1.86 0.21 -25.80
N LYS A 245 2.13 1.47 -25.44
CA LYS A 245 3.35 1.94 -24.77
C LYS A 245 3.21 2.02 -23.25
N VAL A 246 2.12 1.52 -22.67
CA VAL A 246 1.86 1.62 -21.22
C VAL A 246 2.97 0.96 -20.39
N ASN A 247 3.48 -0.19 -20.83
CA ASN A 247 4.57 -0.87 -20.12
C ASN A 247 5.92 -0.17 -20.32
N GLU A 248 6.24 0.32 -21.52
CA GLU A 248 7.45 1.12 -21.76
C GLU A 248 7.46 2.36 -20.86
N ARG A 249 6.32 3.04 -20.76
CA ARG A 249 6.21 4.26 -19.96
C ARG A 249 6.26 4.02 -18.45
N TRP A 250 5.66 2.93 -17.95
CA TRP A 250 5.39 2.76 -16.52
C TRP A 250 6.05 1.54 -15.87
N ARG A 251 6.74 0.69 -16.64
CA ARG A 251 7.37 -0.55 -16.14
C ARG A 251 8.78 -0.77 -16.67
N ASP A 252 8.93 -0.80 -17.99
CA ASP A 252 10.11 -1.36 -18.67
C ASP A 252 11.12 -0.30 -19.13
N GLY A 253 10.69 0.97 -19.25
CA GLY A 253 11.46 2.03 -19.90
C GLY A 253 11.25 2.05 -21.42
N TRP A 254 11.56 3.19 -22.05
CA TRP A 254 11.45 3.34 -23.49
C TRP A 254 12.46 2.45 -24.21
N LYS A 255 12.02 1.79 -25.30
CA LYS A 255 12.88 0.90 -26.10
C LYS A 255 14.07 1.59 -26.75
N ASP A 256 14.00 2.92 -26.91
CA ASP A 256 15.10 3.73 -27.43
C ASP A 256 16.24 3.95 -26.41
N GLY A 257 16.09 3.44 -25.19
CA GLY A 257 17.09 3.57 -24.13
C GLY A 257 17.17 4.97 -23.53
N SER A 258 16.23 5.87 -23.84
CA SER A 258 16.20 7.24 -23.29
C SER A 258 16.00 7.31 -21.78
N CYS A 259 15.65 6.17 -21.14
CA CYS A 259 15.52 6.02 -19.69
C CYS A 259 16.57 5.06 -19.10
N GLY A 260 17.62 4.74 -19.86
CA GLY A 260 18.77 3.90 -19.45
C GLY A 260 19.90 4.69 -18.80
#